data_AF-H1DL66-F1
#
_entry.id   AF-H1DL66-F1
#
_cell.length_a   1.000
_cell.length_b   1.000
_cell.length_c   1.000
_cell.angle_alpha   90.00
_cell.angle_beta   90.00
_cell.angle_gamma   90.00
#
_symmetry.space_group_name_H-M   'P 1'
#
loop_
_entity.id
_entity.type
_entity.pdbx_description
1 polymer ?
#
loop_
_entity_poly.entity_id
_entity_poly.type
_entity_poly.pdbx_seq_one_letter_code
_entity_poly.pdbx_strand_id
1 'polypeptide(L)'
;MRKVAANYLFFPGYPLIKNGYVVLEQDQVKEVVDTGGLIREIQGLEFYAGILVAGCVGGKDLNCKAGEPLLPAIESVYLQEYREAKGVALIEGADLKTLTCRQGMRISLLR
;
A
#
# COMPACT_ATOMS: atom_id res chain seq x y z
N MET A 1 -15.22 -6.75 9.36
CA MET A 1 -14.08 -5.80 9.37
C MET A 1 -12.81 -6.60 9.18
N ARG A 2 -11.96 -6.17 8.25
CA ARG A 2 -10.72 -6.85 7.87
C ARG A 2 -9.54 -5.94 8.22
N LYS A 3 -8.45 -6.48 8.76
CA LYS A 3 -7.26 -5.70 9.13
C LYS A 3 -6.08 -6.16 8.30
N VAL A 4 -5.47 -5.24 7.56
CA VAL A 4 -4.42 -5.58 6.60
C VAL A 4 -3.18 -4.77 6.90
N ALA A 5 -2.10 -5.45 7.26
CA ALA A 5 -0.79 -4.89 7.55
C ALA A 5 0.19 -5.13 6.40
N ALA A 6 1.19 -4.27 6.31
CA ALA A 6 2.32 -4.47 5.41
C ALA A 6 3.60 -3.83 5.96
N ASN A 7 4.74 -4.05 5.28
CA ASN A 7 6.00 -3.38 5.63
C ASN A 7 5.87 -1.86 5.55
N TYR A 8 5.16 -1.38 4.54
CA TYR A 8 4.84 0.02 4.36
C TYR A 8 3.37 0.20 4.00
N LEU A 9 2.76 1.27 4.52
CA LEU A 9 1.48 1.80 4.03
C LEU A 9 1.75 3.14 3.36
N PHE A 10 1.15 3.36 2.20
CA PHE A 10 1.24 4.64 1.51
C PHE A 10 -0.14 5.08 1.03
N PHE A 11 -0.80 5.96 1.78
CA PHE A 11 -2.16 6.43 1.54
C PHE A 11 -2.22 7.96 1.55
N PRO A 12 -3.05 8.59 0.69
CA PRO A 12 -3.22 10.04 0.69
C PRO A 12 -3.67 10.58 2.04
N GLY A 13 -3.04 11.68 2.48
CA GLY A 13 -3.31 12.30 3.79
C GLY A 13 -2.52 11.71 4.96
N TYR A 14 -1.75 10.65 4.73
CA TYR A 14 -0.88 10.03 5.73
C TYR A 14 0.59 10.13 5.28
N PRO A 15 1.55 10.22 6.22
CA PRO A 15 2.95 9.97 5.89
C PRO A 15 3.13 8.52 5.42
N LEU A 16 4.29 8.20 4.84
CA LEU A 16 4.68 6.81 4.63
C LEU A 16 4.82 6.13 6.01
N ILE A 17 3.94 5.17 6.29
CA ILE A 17 3.90 4.49 7.58
C ILE A 17 4.64 3.17 7.45
N LYS A 18 5.53 2.87 8.41
CA LYS A 18 6.25 1.60 8.48
C LYS A 18 5.54 0.63 9.42
N ASN A 19 5.37 -0.62 9.02
CA ASN A 19 4.72 -1.69 9.78
C ASN A 19 3.34 -1.30 10.35
N GLY A 20 2.60 -0.46 9.62
CA GLY A 20 1.23 -0.10 9.97
C GLY A 20 0.22 -1.13 9.47
N TYR A 21 -1.05 -0.88 9.78
CA TYR A 21 -2.16 -1.60 9.15
C TYR A 21 -3.33 -0.68 8.82
N VAL A 22 -4.21 -1.14 7.92
CA VAL A 22 -5.49 -0.50 7.63
C VAL A 22 -6.65 -1.33 8.15
N VAL A 23 -7.75 -0.68 8.51
CA VAL A 23 -9.02 -1.31 8.82
C VAL A 23 -9.97 -1.11 7.65
N LEU A 24 -10.45 -2.23 7.10
CA LEU A 24 -11.42 -2.27 6.01
C LEU A 24 -12.80 -2.65 6.52
N GLU A 25 -13.80 -1.91 6.06
CA GLU A 25 -15.21 -2.22 6.23
C GLU A 25 -15.91 -2.10 4.87
N GLN A 26 -16.54 -3.18 4.40
CA GLN A 26 -17.21 -3.23 3.08
C GLN A 26 -16.30 -2.72 1.94
N ASP A 27 -15.03 -3.17 1.92
CA ASP A 27 -14.00 -2.73 0.98
C ASP A 27 -13.74 -1.22 0.99
N GLN A 28 -14.00 -0.53 2.09
CA GLN A 28 -13.62 0.86 2.29
C GLN A 28 -12.58 0.96 3.39
N VAL A 29 -11.51 1.74 3.14
CA VAL A 29 -10.52 2.09 4.16
C VAL A 29 -11.20 3.01 5.16
N LYS A 30 -11.46 2.48 6.37
CA LYS A 30 -12.03 3.26 7.48
C LYS A 30 -10.96 3.94 8.30
N GLU A 31 -9.83 3.27 8.46
CA GLU A 31 -8.74 3.73 9.31
C GLU A 31 -7.40 3.28 8.74
N VAL A 32 -6.41 4.16 8.83
CA VAL A 32 -4.99 3.88 8.58
C VAL A 32 -4.28 4.07 9.91
N VAL A 33 -3.69 3.00 10.43
CA VAL A 33 -3.10 2.97 11.78
C VAL A 33 -1.59 2.94 11.69
N ASP A 34 -0.96 3.99 12.24
CA ASP A 34 0.48 4.03 12.47
C ASP A 34 0.82 3.37 13.81
N THR A 35 1.65 2.33 13.75
CA THR A 35 2.09 1.57 14.93
C THR A 35 3.41 2.11 15.52
N GLY A 36 3.94 3.21 14.97
CA GLY A 36 5.28 3.70 15.30
C GLY A 36 6.37 2.71 14.87
N GLY A 37 6.10 1.87 13.87
CA GLY A 37 6.99 0.80 13.41
C GLY A 37 6.95 -0.48 14.26
N LEU A 38 6.20 -0.52 15.36
CA LEU A 38 6.13 -1.63 16.30
C LEU A 38 4.79 -2.35 16.20
N ILE A 39 4.70 -3.29 15.25
CA ILE A 39 3.51 -4.13 15.11
C ILE A 39 3.52 -5.24 16.17
N ARG A 40 2.41 -5.39 16.88
CA ARG A 40 2.17 -6.48 17.84
C ARG A 40 1.16 -7.45 17.26
N GLU A 41 1.02 -8.61 17.88
CA GLU A 41 -0.05 -9.54 17.53
C GLU A 41 -1.41 -8.87 17.76
N ILE A 42 -2.21 -8.83 16.70
CA ILE A 42 -3.58 -8.30 16.69
C ILE A 42 -4.47 -9.36 16.09
N GLN A 43 -5.56 -9.70 16.78
CA GLN A 43 -6.50 -10.72 16.31
C GLN A 43 -7.05 -10.36 14.91
N GLY A 44 -6.95 -11.33 13.99
CA GLY A 44 -7.46 -11.23 12.62
C GLY A 44 -6.67 -10.28 11.72
N LEU A 45 -5.43 -9.94 12.09
CA LEU A 45 -4.54 -9.15 11.26
C LEU A 45 -3.86 -10.01 10.20
N GLU A 46 -4.10 -9.68 8.93
CA GLU A 46 -3.36 -10.23 7.80
C GLU A 46 -2.09 -9.40 7.60
N PHE A 47 -0.95 -10.04 7.35
CA PHE A 47 0.30 -9.34 7.05
C PHE A 47 0.81 -9.72 5.65
N TYR A 48 1.17 -8.70 4.87
CA TYR A 48 1.71 -8.84 3.53
C TYR A 48 3.08 -8.20 3.40
N ALA A 49 4.00 -8.89 2.71
CA ALA A 49 5.33 -8.35 2.45
C ALA A 49 5.30 -7.40 1.24
N GLY A 50 5.43 -6.09 1.47
CA GLY A 50 5.34 -5.08 0.39
C GLY A 50 4.87 -3.71 0.86
N ILE A 51 4.38 -2.93 -0.10
CA ILE A 51 3.73 -1.62 0.15
C ILE A 51 2.24 -1.78 -0.07
N LEU A 52 1.45 -1.51 0.96
CA LEU A 52 0.00 -1.45 0.86
C LEU A 52 -0.42 -0.05 0.43
N VAL A 53 -1.27 -0.02 -0.59
CA VAL A 53 -1.75 1.20 -1.25
C VAL A 53 -3.27 1.12 -1.45
N ALA A 54 -3.91 2.22 -1.81
CA ALA A 54 -5.34 2.20 -2.12
C ALA A 54 -5.62 1.34 -3.37
N GLY A 55 -6.80 0.72 -3.41
CA GLY A 55 -7.12 -0.25 -4.45
C GLY A 55 -7.15 0.33 -5.88
N CYS A 56 -7.26 1.64 -6.06
CA CYS A 56 -7.12 2.27 -7.38
C CYS A 56 -5.74 2.04 -8.01
N VAL A 57 -4.72 1.68 -7.24
CA VAL A 57 -3.39 1.32 -7.77
C VAL A 57 -3.36 -0.13 -8.30
N GLY A 58 -4.30 -0.97 -7.84
CA GLY A 58 -4.38 -2.38 -8.19
C GLY A 58 -4.50 -2.63 -9.69
N GLY A 59 -3.67 -3.52 -10.23
CA GLY A 59 -3.71 -3.90 -11.65
C GLY A 59 -3.18 -2.85 -12.63
N LYS A 60 -2.62 -1.73 -12.13
CA LYS A 60 -1.97 -0.72 -12.97
C LYS A 60 -0.51 -1.04 -13.24
N ASP A 61 -0.03 -0.56 -14.37
CA ASP A 61 1.39 -0.32 -14.58
C ASP A 61 1.72 1.09 -14.09
N LEU A 62 2.66 1.21 -13.14
CA LEU A 62 3.10 2.50 -12.62
C LEU A 62 4.00 3.27 -13.60
N ASN A 63 4.35 2.67 -14.75
CA ASN A 63 5.30 3.21 -15.73
C ASN A 63 6.65 3.62 -15.11
N CYS A 64 7.04 2.94 -14.03
CA CYS A 64 8.23 3.25 -13.25
C CYS A 64 9.38 2.32 -13.65
N LYS A 65 10.54 2.89 -13.97
CA LYS A 65 11.72 2.11 -14.38
C LYS A 65 12.52 1.66 -13.17
N ALA A 66 13.27 0.57 -13.33
CA ALA A 66 14.14 0.07 -12.27
C ALA A 66 15.11 1.16 -11.78
N GLY A 67 15.16 1.36 -10.46
CA GLY A 67 15.97 2.39 -9.81
C GLY A 67 15.28 3.75 -9.63
N GLU A 68 14.15 4.01 -10.30
CA GLU A 68 13.39 5.24 -10.11
C GLU A 68 12.62 5.24 -8.78
N PRO A 69 12.34 6.42 -8.19
CA PRO A 69 11.54 6.53 -6.97
C PRO A 69 10.13 5.98 -7.15
N LEU A 70 9.70 5.11 -6.25
CA LEU A 70 8.40 4.45 -6.32
C LEU A 70 7.24 5.33 -5.86
N LEU A 71 7.42 6.10 -4.77
CA LEU A 71 6.32 6.89 -4.19
C LEU A 71 5.71 7.90 -5.16
N PRO A 72 6.50 8.68 -5.94
CA PRO A 72 5.94 9.61 -6.93
C PRO A 72 5.13 8.93 -8.03
N ALA A 73 5.49 7.69 -8.40
CA ALA A 73 4.73 6.92 -9.37
C ALA A 73 3.37 6.50 -8.82
N ILE A 74 3.30 6.14 -7.53
CA ILE A 74 2.03 5.85 -6.84
C ILE A 74 1.19 7.12 -6.66
N GLU A 75 1.81 8.24 -6.26
CA GLU A 75 1.12 9.54 -6.11
C GLU A 75 0.47 9.99 -7.42
N SER A 76 1.12 9.76 -8.55
CA SER A 76 0.59 10.09 -9.87
C SER A 76 -0.74 9.38 -10.15
N VAL A 77 -0.91 8.14 -9.67
CA VAL A 77 -2.19 7.41 -9.74
C VAL A 77 -3.22 8.03 -8.79
N TYR A 78 -2.81 8.35 -7.56
CA TYR A 78 -3.73 8.94 -6.58
C TYR A 78 -4.31 10.28 -7.02
N LEU A 79 -3.52 11.12 -7.68
CA LEU A 79 -3.98 12.40 -8.23
C LEU A 79 -5.11 12.24 -9.26
N GLN A 80 -5.18 11.10 -9.93
CA GLN A 80 -6.15 10.85 -10.99
C GLN A 80 -7.37 10.08 -10.49
N GLU A 81 -7.20 9.12 -9.58
CA GLU A 81 -8.20 8.05 -9.36
C GLU A 81 -8.50 7.74 -7.88
N TYR A 82 -7.97 8.50 -6.93
CA TYR A 82 -8.16 8.18 -5.49
C TYR A 82 -9.59 8.37 -4.98
N ARG A 83 -10.34 9.34 -5.51
CA ARG A 83 -11.60 9.83 -4.92
C ARG A 83 -12.68 8.76 -4.72
N GLU A 84 -12.66 7.72 -5.54
CA GLU A 84 -13.62 6.61 -5.51
C GLU A 84 -12.94 5.25 -5.26
N ALA A 85 -11.70 5.26 -4.76
CA ALA A 85 -10.92 4.05 -4.56
C ALA A 85 -11.59 3.12 -3.54
N LYS A 86 -11.78 1.86 -3.93
CA LYS A 86 -12.26 0.78 -3.06
C LYS A 86 -11.15 -0.23 -2.82
N GLY A 87 -11.14 -0.80 -1.63
CA GLY A 87 -10.20 -1.82 -1.20
C GLY A 87 -8.77 -1.31 -1.15
N VAL A 88 -7.85 -2.27 -1.15
CA VAL A 88 -6.41 -2.02 -1.13
C VAL A 88 -5.72 -2.89 -2.15
N ALA A 89 -4.55 -2.44 -2.59
CA ALA A 89 -3.66 -3.21 -3.42
C ALA A 89 -2.30 -3.37 -2.73
N LEU A 90 -1.59 -4.43 -3.09
CA LEU A 90 -0.26 -4.73 -2.63
C LEU A 90 0.73 -4.57 -3.78
N ILE A 91 1.78 -3.80 -3.54
CA ILE A 91 2.95 -3.71 -4.41
C ILE A 91 4.04 -4.61 -3.82
N GLU A 92 4.40 -5.65 -4.55
CA GLU A 92 5.44 -6.62 -4.21
C GLU A 92 6.67 -6.45 -5.10
N GLY A 93 7.84 -6.86 -4.60
CA GLY A 93 9.07 -6.95 -5.39
C GLY A 93 9.82 -5.63 -5.58
N ALA A 94 9.33 -4.53 -5.05
CA ALA A 94 10.05 -3.25 -5.01
C ALA A 94 11.27 -3.31 -4.07
N ASP A 95 12.22 -2.38 -4.23
CA ASP A 95 13.25 -2.17 -3.21
C ASP A 95 12.64 -1.41 -2.03
N LEU A 96 12.25 -2.13 -0.98
CA LEU A 96 11.64 -1.51 0.20
C LEU A 96 12.65 -0.72 1.06
N LYS A 97 13.96 -0.92 0.87
CA LYS A 97 15.00 -0.20 1.63
C LYS A 97 15.20 1.20 1.06
N THR A 98 15.24 1.32 -0.27
CA THR A 98 15.43 2.60 -0.96
C THR A 98 14.14 3.18 -1.54
N LEU A 99 13.03 2.44 -1.45
CA LEU A 99 11.72 2.79 -2.02
C LEU A 99 11.82 3.09 -3.53
N THR A 100 12.55 2.23 -4.25
CA THR A 100 12.74 2.34 -5.69
C THR A 100 12.11 1.17 -6.42
N CYS A 101 11.74 1.43 -7.66
CA CYS A 101 11.15 0.42 -8.54
C CYS A 101 12.18 -0.64 -8.93
N ARG A 102 11.70 -1.86 -9.17
CA ARG A 102 12.49 -2.99 -9.64
C ARG A 102 11.78 -3.70 -10.79
N GLN A 103 12.55 -4.36 -11.64
CA GLN A 103 11.99 -5.22 -12.67
C GLN A 103 11.27 -6.40 -12.00
N GLY A 104 10.06 -6.74 -12.50
CA GLY A 104 9.27 -7.84 -11.96
C GLY A 104 8.43 -7.49 -10.73
N MET A 105 8.27 -6.20 -10.40
CA MET A 105 7.27 -5.75 -9.45
C MET A 105 5.88 -6.24 -9.83
N ARG A 106 5.08 -6.59 -8.82
CA ARG A 106 3.69 -7.04 -9.02
C ARG A 106 2.76 -6.15 -8.21
N ILE A 107 1.63 -5.79 -8.82
CA ILE A 107 0.60 -5.00 -8.17
C ILE A 107 -0.70 -5.77 -8.23
N SER A 108 -1.19 -6.21 -7.07
CA SER A 108 -2.37 -7.06 -6.97
C SER A 108 -3.41 -6.44 -6.04
N LEU A 109 -4.69 -6.51 -6.42
CA LEU A 109 -5.80 -6.17 -5.54
C LEU A 109 -5.90 -7.22 -4.44
N LEU A 110 -6.04 -6.77 -3.19
CA LEU A 110 -6.31 -7.66 -2.08
C LEU A 110 -7.82 -7.69 -1.83
N ARG A 111 -8.48 -8.76 -2.29
CA ARG A 111 -9.90 -9.04 -2.00
C ARG A 111 -10.03 -9.71 -0.63
#